data_AF-A0A9E4IF42-F1
#
_entry.id   AF-A0A9E4IF42-F1
#
_cell.length_a   1.000
_cell.length_b   1.000
_cell.length_c   1.000
_cell.angle_alpha   90.00
_cell.angle_beta   90.00
_cell.angle_gamma   90.00
#
_symmetry.space_group_name_H-M   'P 1'
#
loop_
_entity.id
_entity.type
_entity.pdbx_description
1 polymer ?
#
loop_
_entity_poly.entity_id
_entity_poly.type
_entity_poly.pdbx_seq_one_letter_code
_entity_poly.pdbx_strand_id
1 'polypeptide(L)' 'MGKHLVDIDEWALSAARTEMGTATIKETVNRALRQSVSGRDGRVSKALDDLAEMKADDRSRAWR' A
#
# COMPACT_ATOMS: atom_id res chain seq x y z
N MET A 1 -6.96 1.02 -17.85
CA MET A 1 -5.99 0.05 -17.28
C MET A 1 -4.92 -0.26 -18.31
N GLY A 2 -3.65 -0.19 -17.90
CA GLY A 2 -2.53 -0.67 -18.72
C GLY A 2 -2.43 -2.20 -18.65
N LYS A 3 -1.75 -2.79 -19.64
CA LYS A 3 -1.38 -4.21 -19.63
C LYS A 3 0.14 -4.27 -19.54
N HIS A 4 0.64 -5.11 -18.65
CA HIS A 4 2.05 -5.37 -18.48
C HIS A 4 2.26 -6.88 -18.54
N LEU A 5 3.32 -7.31 -19.23
CA LEU A 5 3.79 -8.69 -19.16
C LEU A 5 4.76 -8.77 -17.99
N VAL A 6 4.46 -9.65 -17.03
CA VAL A 6 5.27 -9.91 -15.85
C VAL A 6 5.29 -11.41 -15.61
N ASP A 7 6.44 -11.94 -15.23
CA ASP A 7 6.52 -13.32 -14.77
C ASP A 7 5.96 -13.40 -13.35
N ILE A 8 5.12 -14.40 -13.11
CA ILE A 8 4.50 -14.65 -11.82
C ILE A 8 4.77 -16.09 -11.46
N ASP A 9 5.20 -16.32 -10.21
CA ASP A 9 5.32 -17.68 -9.68
C ASP A 9 3.94 -18.36 -9.65
N GLU A 10 3.81 -19.47 -10.39
CA GLU A 10 2.51 -20.14 -10.59
C GLU A 10 1.98 -20.75 -9.30
N TRP A 11 2.87 -21.21 -8.41
CA TRP A 11 2.48 -21.75 -7.11
C TRP A 11 1.92 -20.64 -6.22
N ALA A 12 2.61 -19.50 -6.14
CA ALA A 12 2.16 -18.33 -5.39
C ALA A 12 0.84 -17.79 -5.94
N LEU A 13 0.67 -17.76 -7.26
CA LEU A 13 -0.58 -17.36 -7.91
C LEU A 13 -1.73 -18.31 -7.56
N SER A 14 -1.49 -19.62 -7.59
CA SER A 14 -2.49 -20.61 -7.21
C SER A 14 -2.88 -20.48 -5.73
N ALA A 15 -1.88 -20.38 -4.82
CA ALA A 15 -2.12 -20.19 -3.40
C ALA A 15 -2.93 -18.92 -3.13
N ALA A 16 -2.53 -17.80 -3.75
CA ALA A 16 -3.25 -16.54 -3.67
C ALA A 16 -4.69 -16.69 -4.18
N ARG A 17 -4.95 -17.38 -5.29
CA ARG A 17 -6.31 -17.62 -5.80
C ARG A 17 -7.18 -18.39 -4.82
N THR A 18 -6.63 -19.44 -4.20
CA THR A 18 -7.33 -20.25 -3.20
C THR A 18 -7.64 -19.44 -1.94
N GLU A 19 -6.64 -18.76 -1.39
CA GLU A 19 -6.81 -17.90 -0.20
C GLU A 19 -7.81 -16.77 -0.47
N MET A 20 -7.75 -16.21 -1.67
CA MET A 20 -8.57 -15.06 -2.03
C MET A 20 -9.97 -15.41 -2.52
N GLY A 21 -10.22 -16.67 -2.94
CA GLY A 21 -11.49 -17.08 -3.54
C GLY A 21 -11.79 -16.39 -4.87
N THR A 22 -10.76 -15.97 -5.61
CA THR A 22 -10.92 -15.20 -6.86
C THR A 22 -11.02 -16.11 -8.08
N ALA A 23 -11.90 -15.74 -9.01
CA ALA A 23 -12.19 -16.56 -10.19
C ALA A 23 -11.13 -16.43 -11.30
N THR A 24 -10.42 -15.29 -11.37
CA THR A 24 -9.47 -15.01 -12.46
C THR A 24 -8.14 -14.47 -11.96
N ILE A 25 -7.05 -14.73 -12.69
CA ILE A 25 -5.70 -14.19 -12.40
C ILE A 25 -5.74 -12.67 -12.28
N LYS A 26 -6.44 -12.00 -13.21
CA LYS A 26 -6.62 -10.55 -13.20
C LYS A 26 -7.25 -10.07 -11.89
N GLU A 27 -8.27 -10.76 -11.41
CA GLU A 27 -8.94 -10.41 -10.17
C GLU A 27 -8.00 -10.58 -8.97
N THR A 28 -7.30 -11.72 -8.89
CA THR A 28 -6.31 -12.02 -7.85
C THR A 28 -5.23 -10.95 -7.79
N VAL A 29 -4.56 -10.69 -8.92
CA VAL A 29 -3.45 -9.73 -9.00
C VAL A 29 -3.92 -8.33 -8.64
N ASN A 30 -5.06 -7.87 -9.20
CA ASN A 30 -5.57 -6.54 -8.87
C ASN A 30 -5.95 -6.41 -7.39
N ARG A 31 -6.48 -7.47 -6.78
CA ARG A 31 -6.84 -7.46 -5.37
C ARG A 31 -5.61 -7.48 -4.47
N ALA A 32 -4.63 -8.32 -4.78
CA ALA A 32 -3.35 -8.36 -4.08
C ALA A 32 -2.67 -6.99 -4.10
N LEU A 33 -2.57 -6.35 -5.28
CA LEU A 33 -1.97 -5.01 -5.42
C LEU A 33 -2.71 -3.96 -4.58
N ARG A 34 -4.05 -3.99 -4.55
CA ARG A 34 -4.83 -3.10 -3.69
C ARG A 34 -4.56 -3.34 -2.20
N GLN A 35 -4.47 -4.59 -1.76
CA GLN A 35 -4.15 -4.92 -0.38
C GLN A 35 -2.72 -4.51 0.01
N SER A 36 -1.76 -4.61 -0.91
CA SER A 36 -0.38 -4.17 -0.67
C SER A 36 -0.28 -2.66 -0.42
N VAL A 37 -1.19 -1.86 -0.98
CA VAL A 37 -1.22 -0.41 -0.78
C VAL A 37 -2.21 0.04 0.30
N SER A 38 -3.19 -0.78 0.69
CA SER A 38 -4.27 -0.38 1.62
C SER A 38 -3.78 0.01 3.02
N GLY A 39 -2.58 -0.40 3.43
CA GLY A 39 -1.96 0.05 4.68
C GLY A 39 -1.08 1.29 4.55
N ARG A 40 -0.75 1.74 3.33
CA ARG A 40 0.13 2.90 3.13
C ARG A 40 -0.59 4.20 3.40
N ASP A 41 -1.79 4.38 2.88
CA ASP A 41 -2.55 5.62 3.05
C ASP A 41 -2.92 5.86 4.53
N GLY A 42 -3.35 4.82 5.24
CA GLY A 42 -3.60 4.91 6.68
C GLY A 42 -2.35 5.26 7.49
N ARG A 43 -1.18 4.70 7.13
CA ARG A 43 0.10 5.04 7.78
C ARG A 43 0.54 6.47 7.49
N VAL A 44 0.34 6.95 6.27
CA VAL A 44 0.66 8.34 5.88
C VAL A 44 -0.26 9.32 6.60
N SER A 45 -1.57 9.06 6.62
CA SER A 45 -2.53 9.90 7.33
C SER A 45 -2.16 9.99 8.81
N LYS A 46 -1.92 8.84 9.46
CA LYS A 46 -1.50 8.82 10.86
C LYS A 46 -0.21 9.59 11.11
N ALA A 47 0.80 9.44 10.25
CA ALA A 47 2.05 10.18 10.38
C ALA A 47 1.87 11.71 10.20
N LEU A 48 0.92 12.13 9.36
CA LEU A 48 0.57 13.55 9.20
C LEU A 48 -0.20 14.08 10.41
N ASP A 49 -1.11 13.28 10.97
CA ASP A 49 -1.82 13.61 12.21
C ASP A 49 -0.83 13.75 13.38
N ASP A 50 0.09 12.78 13.54
CA ASP A 50 1.15 12.82 14.56
C ASP A 50 2.04 14.07 14.40
N LEU A 51 2.38 14.46 13.15
CA LEU A 51 3.15 15.67 12.86
C LEU A 51 2.38 16.96 13.20
N ALA A 52 1.07 17.00 12.96
CA ALA A 52 0.24 18.14 13.28
C ALA A 52 0.12 18.34 14.81
N GLU A 53 0.15 17.25 15.58
CA GLU A 53 0.11 17.29 17.05
C GLU A 53 1.47 17.60 17.68
N MET A 54 2.58 17.38 16.97
CA MET A 54 3.91 17.75 17.46
C MET A 54 4.02 19.26 17.67
N LYS A 55 4.31 19.66 18.92
CA LYS A 55 4.75 21.04 19.21
C LYS A 55 6.13 21.27 18.61
N ALA A 56 6.16 21.87 17.43
CA ALA A 56 7.40 22.38 16.86
C ALA A 56 7.89 23.58 17.68
N ASP A 57 9.19 23.63 17.96
CA ASP A 57 9.83 24.83 18.47
C ASP A 57 9.61 26.00 17.51
N ASP A 58 9.56 27.21 18.06
CA ASP A 58 9.38 28.43 17.28
C ASP A 58 10.45 28.48 16.18
N ARG A 59 10.01 28.47 14.92
CA ARG A 59 10.86 28.48 13.72
C ARG A 59 11.85 29.65 13.76
N SER A 60 11.49 30.74 14.44
CA SER A 60 12.30 31.94 14.67
C SER A 60 13.55 31.70 15.54
N ARG A 61 13.54 30.64 16.37
CA ARG A 61 14.70 30.20 17.16
C ARG A 61 15.62 29.23 16.41
N ALA A 62 15.11 28.52 15.40
CA ALA A 62 15.87 27.50 14.67
C ALA A 62 16.83 28.06 13.60
N TRP A 63 16.68 29.33 13.20
CA TRP A 63 17.48 29.98 12.16
C TRP A 63 18.41 31.09 12.67
N ARG A 64 18.70 31.11 13.98
CA ARG A 64 19.75 31.94 14.58
C ARG A 64 20.98 31.09 14.87
#